data_AF-D2S6J8-F1
#
_entry.id   AF-D2S6J8-F1
#
_cell.length_a   1.000
_cell.length_b   1.000
_cell.length_c   1.000
_cell.angle_alpha   90.00
_cell.angle_beta   90.00
_cell.angle_gamma   90.00
#
_symmetry.space_group_name_H-M   'P 1'
#
loop_
_entity.id
_entity.type
_entity.pdbx_description
1 polymer ?
#
loop_
_entity_poly.entity_id
_entity_poly.type
_entity_poly.pdbx_seq_one_letter_code
_entity_poly.pdbx_strand_id
1 'polypeptide(L)'
;MARRPRKGLQSELLHLLQPLVRRRAELLSERIAPTLADIGDDMAGRPADEVLAALDAAIRNAGGTPDTAALREFAARIEAGENPFS
;
A
#
# COMPACT_ATOMS: atom_id res chain seq x y z
N MET A 1 -15.08 45.24 17.35
CA MET A 1 -15.32 44.12 18.30
C MET A 1 -14.90 42.81 17.64
N ALA A 2 -13.72 42.28 17.98
CA ALA A 2 -13.23 41.02 17.44
C ALA A 2 -13.91 39.84 18.17
N ARG A 3 -14.62 38.98 17.42
CA ARG A 3 -15.27 37.78 17.97
C ARG A 3 -14.20 36.81 18.45
N ARG A 4 -14.26 36.41 19.73
CA ARG A 4 -13.38 35.38 20.29
C ARG A 4 -13.51 34.08 19.48
N PRO A 5 -12.40 33.43 19.10
CA PRO A 5 -12.46 32.12 18.45
C PRO A 5 -13.14 31.12 19.38
N ARG A 6 -14.11 30.37 18.85
CA ARG A 6 -14.86 29.36 19.60
C ARG A 6 -13.89 28.30 20.13
N LYS A 7 -13.71 28.24 21.46
CA LYS A 7 -12.99 27.14 22.13
C LYS A 7 -13.71 25.84 21.78
N GLY A 8 -13.02 24.96 21.04
CA GLY A 8 -13.57 23.67 20.60
C GLY A 8 -13.49 23.43 19.10
N LEU A 9 -13.43 24.47 18.27
CA LEU A 9 -13.32 24.31 16.80
C LEU A 9 -12.08 23.51 16.40
N GLN A 10 -10.96 23.74 17.08
CA GLN A 10 -9.71 23.01 16.82
C GLN A 10 -9.83 21.53 17.20
N SER A 11 -10.51 21.20 18.29
CA SER A 11 -10.77 19.80 18.70
C SER A 11 -11.77 19.12 17.77
N GLU A 12 -12.82 19.82 17.32
CA GLU A 12 -13.75 19.29 16.31
C GLU A 12 -13.07 19.07 14.96
N LEU A 13 -12.20 20.00 14.53
CA LEU A 13 -11.41 19.82 13.31
C LEU A 13 -10.43 18.65 13.42
N LEU A 14 -9.76 18.48 14.57
CA LEU A 14 -8.90 17.31 14.81
C LEU A 14 -9.71 16.00 14.81
N HIS A 15 -10.95 16.02 15.31
CA HIS A 15 -11.85 14.88 15.29
C HIS A 15 -12.40 14.57 13.89
N LEU A 16 -12.54 15.56 13.02
CA LEU A 16 -12.88 15.35 11.60
C LEU A 16 -11.66 14.87 10.79
N LEU A 17 -10.45 15.20 11.24
CA LEU A 17 -9.20 14.74 10.64
C LEU A 17 -8.79 13.32 11.09
N GLN A 18 -9.42 12.74 12.12
CA GLN A 18 -9.23 11.35 12.55
C GLN A 18 -10.58 10.59 12.51
N PRO A 19 -10.74 9.47 11.77
CA PRO A 19 -9.72 8.45 11.55
C PRO A 19 -9.74 7.92 10.10
N LEU A 20 -8.83 8.41 9.25
CA LEU A 20 -8.48 7.67 8.03
C LEU A 20 -7.96 6.26 8.38
N VAL A 21 -7.37 6.05 9.55
CA VAL A 21 -6.69 4.80 9.96
C VAL A 21 -7.58 3.56 9.87
N ARG A 22 -8.86 3.65 10.27
CA ARG A 22 -9.79 2.51 10.22
C ARG A 22 -10.20 2.17 8.78
N ARG A 23 -10.55 3.18 7.98
CA ARG A 23 -10.85 3.03 6.55
C ARG A 23 -9.62 2.62 5.74
N ARG A 24 -8.43 3.06 6.16
CA ARG A 24 -7.15 2.74 5.52
C ARG A 24 -6.80 1.27 5.71
N ALA A 25 -7.06 0.68 6.87
CA ALA A 25 -6.97 -0.77 7.07
C ALA A 25 -7.99 -1.58 6.24
N GLU A 26 -9.09 -0.96 5.78
CA GLU A 26 -10.05 -1.58 4.87
C GLU A 26 -9.60 -1.48 3.40
N LEU A 27 -8.68 -0.58 3.06
CA LEU A 27 -8.14 -0.47 1.71
C LEU A 27 -7.28 -1.68 1.39
N LEU A 28 -7.60 -2.33 0.28
CA LEU A 28 -6.90 -3.51 -0.20
C LEU A 28 -5.38 -3.31 -0.24
N SER A 29 -4.93 -2.16 -0.75
CA SER A 29 -3.51 -1.80 -0.87
C SER A 29 -2.76 -1.87 0.45
N GLU A 30 -3.37 -1.43 1.55
CA GLU A 30 -2.76 -1.40 2.88
C GLU A 30 -2.80 -2.79 3.54
N ARG A 31 -3.83 -3.59 3.24
CA ARG A 31 -3.90 -4.98 3.72
C ARG A 31 -2.87 -5.88 3.07
N ILE A 32 -2.59 -5.68 1.78
CA ILE A 32 -1.67 -6.54 1.04
C ILE A 32 -0.22 -6.06 1.11
N ALA A 33 0.03 -4.81 1.51
CA ALA A 33 1.37 -4.24 1.55
C ALA A 33 2.39 -5.11 2.31
N PRO A 34 2.08 -5.67 3.50
CA PRO A 34 3.01 -6.58 4.17
C PRO A 34 3.31 -7.84 3.34
N THR A 35 2.28 -8.46 2.74
CA THR A 35 2.46 -9.64 1.89
C THR A 35 3.28 -9.34 0.64
N LEU A 36 3.12 -8.16 0.04
CA LEU A 36 3.92 -7.75 -1.12
C LEU A 36 5.38 -7.48 -0.72
N ALA A 37 5.63 -6.93 0.47
CA ALA A 37 6.96 -6.75 1.01
C ALA A 37 7.65 -8.10 1.25
N ASP A 38 6.96 -9.06 1.90
CA ASP A 38 7.48 -10.41 2.12
C ASP A 38 7.84 -11.09 0.78
N ILE A 39 6.98 -10.99 -0.25
CA ILE A 39 7.26 -11.52 -1.59
C ILE A 39 8.48 -10.84 -2.22
N GLY A 40 8.60 -9.52 -2.06
CA GLY A 40 9.74 -8.76 -2.58
C GLY A 40 11.07 -9.20 -1.96
N ASP A 41 11.08 -9.48 -0.66
CA ASP A 41 12.28 -9.96 0.05
C ASP A 41 12.59 -11.42 -0.29
N ASP A 42 11.59 -12.30 -0.27
CA ASP A 42 11.74 -13.74 -0.55
C ASP A 42 12.15 -14.02 -2.01
N MET A 43 11.72 -13.16 -2.94
CA MET A 43 11.97 -13.33 -4.37
C MET A 43 13.05 -12.39 -4.93
N ALA A 44 13.74 -11.63 -4.08
CA ALA A 44 14.84 -10.76 -4.50
C ALA A 44 15.90 -11.54 -5.30
N GLY A 45 16.25 -11.05 -6.50
CA GLY A 45 17.22 -11.71 -7.38
C GLY A 45 16.68 -12.91 -8.18
N ARG A 46 15.37 -13.20 -8.10
CA ARG A 46 14.71 -14.18 -8.99
C ARG A 46 14.29 -13.53 -10.31
N PRO A 47 14.06 -14.33 -11.38
CA PRO A 47 13.63 -13.80 -12.67
C PRO A 47 12.33 -12.99 -12.57
N ALA A 48 12.25 -11.87 -13.31
CA ALA A 48 11.09 -10.97 -13.26
C ALA A 48 9.76 -11.65 -13.59
N ASP A 49 9.73 -12.66 -14.48
CA ASP A 49 8.49 -13.40 -14.79
C ASP A 49 7.96 -14.20 -13.59
N GLU A 50 8.85 -14.78 -12.77
CA GLU A 50 8.46 -15.51 -11.56
C GLU A 50 7.91 -14.53 -10.51
N VAL A 51 8.59 -13.40 -10.33
CA VAL A 51 8.17 -12.34 -9.39
C VAL A 51 6.81 -11.77 -9.81
N LEU A 52 6.63 -11.47 -11.10
CA LEU A 52 5.37 -10.97 -11.66
C LEU A 52 4.21 -11.91 -11.38
N ALA A 53 4.40 -13.22 -11.60
CA ALA A 53 3.38 -14.22 -11.34
C ALA A 53 2.99 -14.28 -9.85
N ALA A 54 3.97 -14.19 -8.95
CA ALA A 54 3.72 -14.17 -7.50
C ALA A 54 2.95 -12.91 -7.06
N LEU A 55 3.35 -11.74 -7.54
CA LEU A 55 2.67 -10.47 -7.24
C LEU A 55 1.24 -10.43 -7.79
N ASP A 56 1.03 -10.88 -9.03
CA ASP A 56 -0.30 -10.96 -9.65
C ASP A 56 -1.22 -11.91 -8.86
N ALA A 57 -0.72 -13.09 -8.48
CA ALA A 57 -1.47 -14.05 -7.67
C ALA A 57 -1.83 -13.49 -6.29
N ALA A 58 -0.91 -12.80 -5.61
CA ALA A 58 -1.17 -12.19 -4.31
C ALA A 58 -2.29 -11.13 -4.38
N ILE A 59 -2.26 -10.26 -5.39
CA ILE A 59 -3.29 -9.22 -5.57
C ILE A 59 -4.65 -9.85 -5.90
N ARG A 60 -4.71 -10.84 -6.79
CA ARG A 60 -5.96 -11.54 -7.13
C ARG A 60 -6.54 -12.29 -5.95
N ASN A 61 -5.72 -13.00 -5.17
CA ASN A 61 -6.15 -13.73 -3.97
C ASN A 61 -6.73 -12.80 -2.92
N ALA A 62 -6.24 -11.57 -2.84
CA ALA A 62 -6.79 -10.56 -1.95
C ALA A 62 -8.08 -9.89 -2.48
N GLY A 63 -8.54 -10.26 -3.68
CA GLY A 63 -9.73 -9.73 -4.35
C GLY A 63 -9.47 -8.46 -5.17
N GLY A 64 -8.21 -8.17 -5.51
CA GLY A 64 -7.82 -7.03 -6.32
C GLY A 64 -7.72 -7.32 -7.80
N THR A 65 -7.70 -6.24 -8.59
CA THR A 65 -7.35 -6.29 -10.01
C THR A 65 -5.91 -5.78 -10.16
N PRO A 66 -4.95 -6.64 -10.52
CA PRO A 66 -3.56 -6.23 -10.71
C PRO A 66 -3.39 -5.37 -11.97
N ASP A 67 -2.61 -4.30 -11.85
CA ASP A 67 -2.10 -3.57 -13.00
C ASP A 67 -0.82 -4.25 -13.49
N THR A 68 -0.95 -5.00 -14.59
CA THR A 68 0.16 -5.80 -15.13
C THR A 68 1.34 -4.96 -15.62
N ALA A 69 1.12 -3.71 -16.03
CA ALA A 69 2.22 -2.84 -16.46
C ALA A 69 3.04 -2.39 -15.24
N ALA A 70 2.37 -1.92 -14.19
CA ALA A 70 3.01 -1.54 -12.94
C ALA A 70 3.72 -2.73 -12.28
N LEU A 71 3.10 -3.91 -12.26
CA LEU A 71 3.71 -5.11 -11.68
C LEU A 71 4.98 -5.55 -12.40
N ARG A 72 5.08 -5.36 -13.72
CA ARG A 72 6.31 -5.64 -14.46
C ARG A 72 7.45 -4.73 -14.05
N GLU A 73 7.17 -3.45 -13.81
CA GLU A 73 8.18 -2.51 -13.32
C GLU A 73 8.67 -2.91 -11.93
N PHE A 74 7.77 -3.31 -11.03
CA PHE A 74 8.16 -3.79 -9.70
C PHE A 74 8.93 -5.12 -9.76
N ALA A 75 8.51 -6.04 -10.61
CA ALA A 75 9.19 -7.32 -10.80
C ALA A 75 10.64 -7.13 -11.30
N ALA A 76 10.87 -6.19 -12.24
CA ALA A 76 12.22 -5.86 -12.71
C ALA A 76 13.11 -5.28 -11.61
N ARG A 77 12.52 -4.49 -10.69
CA ARG A 77 13.27 -3.95 -9.53
C ARG A 77 13.61 -5.04 -8.51
N ILE A 78 12.69 -5.95 -8.22
CA ILE A 78 12.91 -7.09 -7.32
C ILE A 78 13.94 -8.06 -7.91
N GLU A 79 13.92 -8.29 -9.22
CA GLU A 79 14.96 -9.04 -9.94
C GLU A 79 16.34 -8.39 -9.76
N ALA A 80 16.41 -7.06 -9.77
CA ALA A 80 17.64 -6.32 -9.48
C ALA A 80 18.04 -6.35 -7.98
N GLY A 81 17.24 -7.00 -7.12
CA GLY A 81 17.47 -7.10 -5.68
C GLY A 81 16.94 -5.93 -4.87
N GLU A 82 16.14 -5.04 -5.47
CA GLU A 82 15.48 -3.94 -4.77
C GLU A 82 14.04 -4.31 -4.42
N ASN A 83 13.66 -4.22 -3.14
CA ASN A 83 12.26 -4.36 -2.73
C ASN A 83 11.55 -2.99 -2.72
N PRO A 84 10.64 -2.71 -3.67
CA PRO A 84 9.91 -1.43 -3.72
C PRO A 84 8.80 -1.32 -2.67
N PHE A 85 8.49 -2.39 -1.94
CA PHE A 85 7.43 -2.48 -0.95
C PHE A 85 7.93 -2.43 0.50
N SER A 86 9.26 -2.38 0.70
CA SER A 86 9.94 -2.20 1.99
C SER A 86 9.72 -0.81 2.60
#